data_AF-B7PCE1-F1
#
_entry.id   AF-B7PCE1-F1
#
_cell.length_a   1.000
_cell.length_b   1.000
_cell.length_c   1.000
_cell.angle_alpha   90.00
_cell.angle_beta   90.00
_cell.angle_gamma   90.00
#
_symmetry.space_group_name_H-M   'P 1'
#
loop_
_entity.id
_entity.type
_entity.pdbx_description
1 polymer ?
#
loop_
_entity_poly.entity_id
_entity_poly.type
_entity_poly.pdbx_seq_one_letter_code
_entity_poly.pdbx_strand_id
1 'polypeptide(L)'
;MCCSGVWKVHFHSSDESQCPYVCHCYGSYVLHHDPPLVFHLDTDPSERNPLSVSSDPRVHKVLAAVKDALRGHEASLDSLPQQFNFINTFWLPWLQPCCNFPRCSCREEDSTLL
;
A
#
# COMPACT_ATOMS: atom_id res chain seq x y z
N MET A 1 -5.75 -23.07 -20.64
CA MET A 1 -4.78 -22.02 -20.28
C MET A 1 -5.43 -20.67 -20.51
N CYS A 2 -5.97 -20.01 -19.48
CA CYS A 2 -6.34 -18.61 -19.67
C CYS A 2 -5.18 -17.72 -19.32
N CYS A 3 -5.11 -16.63 -20.07
CA CYS A 3 -4.63 -15.35 -19.60
C CYS A 3 -3.12 -15.34 -19.33
N SER A 4 -2.30 -15.79 -20.29
CA SER A 4 -0.87 -15.51 -20.25
C SER A 4 -0.65 -14.00 -20.20
N GLY A 5 0.34 -13.57 -19.41
CA GLY A 5 0.69 -12.16 -19.23
C GLY A 5 0.46 -11.65 -17.81
N VAL A 6 0.80 -10.38 -17.56
CA VAL A 6 0.65 -9.74 -16.26
C VAL A 6 -0.65 -8.95 -16.19
N TRP A 7 -1.47 -9.25 -15.18
CA TRP A 7 -2.76 -8.61 -14.94
C TRP A 7 -2.75 -7.92 -13.58
N LYS A 8 -3.33 -6.72 -13.52
CA LYS A 8 -3.51 -5.99 -12.26
C LYS A 8 -4.96 -5.59 -12.07
N VAL A 9 -5.41 -5.72 -10.82
CA VAL A 9 -6.77 -5.38 -10.41
C VAL A 9 -6.70 -4.35 -9.30
N HIS A 10 -7.39 -3.24 -9.47
CA HIS A 10 -7.55 -2.20 -8.47
C HIS A 10 -8.97 -2.25 -7.90
N PHE A 11 -9.10 -2.69 -6.65
CA PHE A 11 -10.36 -2.59 -5.88
C PHE A 11 -10.59 -1.17 -5.36
N HIS A 12 -9.49 -0.42 -5.18
CA HIS A 12 -9.50 0.93 -4.66
C HIS A 12 -8.44 1.74 -5.42
N SER A 13 -8.69 3.03 -5.61
CA SER A 13 -7.69 4.01 -6.01
C SER A 13 -7.74 5.23 -5.10
N SER A 14 -6.67 6.01 -5.04
CA SER A 14 -6.71 7.30 -4.38
C SER A 14 -7.55 8.29 -5.19
N ASP A 15 -8.28 9.16 -4.50
CA ASP A 15 -8.89 10.34 -5.12
C ASP A 15 -7.83 11.44 -5.25
N GLU A 16 -7.21 11.55 -6.43
CA GLU A 16 -6.17 12.54 -6.72
C GLU A 16 -6.63 13.99 -6.47
N SER A 17 -7.93 14.27 -6.57
CA SER A 17 -8.48 15.61 -6.31
C SER A 17 -8.48 15.98 -4.83
N GLN A 18 -8.44 14.98 -3.95
CA GLN A 18 -8.45 15.14 -2.50
C GLN A 18 -7.08 14.83 -1.87
N CYS A 19 -6.06 14.50 -2.68
CA CYS A 19 -4.73 14.22 -2.17
C CYS A 19 -4.07 15.52 -1.66
N PRO A 20 -3.63 15.58 -0.39
CA PRO A 20 -2.77 16.64 0.09
C PRO A 20 -1.33 16.39 -0.41
N TYR A 21 -0.31 16.58 0.43
CA TYR A 21 1.09 16.27 0.08
C TYR A 21 1.30 14.78 -0.26
N VAL A 22 0.55 13.87 0.37
CA VAL A 22 0.56 12.43 0.09
C VAL A 22 -0.89 11.93 0.03
N CYS A 23 -1.21 11.13 -0.99
CA CYS A 23 -2.52 10.50 -1.09
C CYS A 23 -2.76 9.52 0.07
N HIS A 24 -3.88 9.68 0.77
CA HIS A 24 -4.28 8.78 1.83
C HIS A 24 -5.02 7.54 1.29
N CYS A 25 -5.09 6.49 2.12
CA CYS A 25 -5.73 5.22 1.82
C CYS A 25 -6.93 4.91 2.73
N TYR A 26 -7.57 5.94 3.30
CA TYR A 26 -8.74 5.80 4.18
C TYR A 26 -9.76 6.92 3.94
N GLY A 27 -11.00 6.70 4.39
CA GLY A 27 -12.04 7.74 4.40
C GLY A 27 -12.39 8.27 3.01
N SER A 28 -12.61 9.58 2.89
CA SER A 28 -13.01 10.24 1.64
C SER A 28 -11.90 10.31 0.59
N TYR A 29 -10.67 9.96 0.95
CA TYR A 29 -9.51 9.98 0.04
C TYR A 29 -9.44 8.74 -0.88
N VAL A 30 -10.35 7.79 -0.72
CA VAL A 30 -10.35 6.51 -1.45
C VAL A 30 -11.58 6.41 -2.34
N LEU A 31 -11.33 6.12 -3.62
CA LEU A 31 -12.34 5.72 -4.59
C LEU A 31 -12.46 4.20 -4.57
N HIS A 32 -13.67 3.70 -4.30
CA HIS A 32 -13.99 2.29 -4.32
C HIS A 32 -14.52 1.88 -5.70
N HIS A 33 -14.03 0.76 -6.23
CA HIS A 33 -14.41 0.27 -7.56
C HIS A 33 -15.23 -1.02 -7.45
N ASP A 34 -16.49 -0.95 -7.85
CA ASP A 34 -17.36 -2.13 -8.02
C ASP A 34 -18.11 -2.06 -9.37
N PRO A 35 -17.68 -2.82 -10.40
CA PRO A 35 -16.61 -3.82 -10.36
C PRO A 35 -15.19 -3.21 -10.28
N PRO A 36 -14.19 -3.96 -9.77
CA PRO A 36 -12.80 -3.52 -9.75
C PRO A 36 -12.24 -3.18 -11.13
N LEU A 37 -11.34 -2.19 -11.21
CA LEU A 37 -10.64 -1.86 -12.45
C LEU A 37 -9.61 -2.94 -12.78
N VAL A 38 -9.53 -3.34 -14.06
CA VAL A 38 -8.62 -4.40 -14.52
C VAL A 38 -7.71 -3.87 -15.62
N PHE A 39 -6.42 -4.18 -15.54
CA PHE A 39 -5.41 -3.76 -16.52
C PHE A 39 -4.58 -4.96 -16.97
N HIS A 40 -4.18 -4.96 -18.24
CA HIS A 40 -3.23 -5.91 -18.80
C HIS A 40 -1.89 -5.21 -19.01
N LEU A 41 -0.94 -5.43 -18.09
CA LEU A 41 0.27 -4.61 -17.98
C LEU A 41 1.26 -4.85 -19.11
N ASP A 42 1.21 -6.01 -19.76
CA ASP A 42 2.06 -6.28 -20.94
C ASP A 42 1.78 -5.31 -22.08
N THR A 43 0.52 -4.85 -22.20
CA THR A 43 0.05 -3.96 -23.26
C THR A 43 -0.20 -2.54 -22.77
N ASP A 44 -0.54 -2.36 -21.50
CA ASP A 44 -0.70 -1.06 -20.85
C ASP A 44 0.03 -1.00 -19.51
N PRO A 45 1.37 -0.86 -19.53
CA PRO A 45 2.15 -0.69 -18.31
C PRO A 45 1.80 0.58 -17.53
N SER A 46 1.16 1.55 -18.19
CA SER A 46 0.80 2.84 -17.62
C SER A 46 -0.53 2.86 -16.88
N GLU A 47 -1.29 1.76 -16.94
CA GLU A 47 -2.59 1.61 -16.28
C GLU A 47 -3.60 2.72 -16.68
N ARG A 48 -3.55 3.16 -17.94
CA ARG A 48 -4.38 4.28 -18.44
C ARG A 48 -5.72 3.82 -19.00
N ASN A 49 -5.82 2.57 -19.43
CA ASN A 49 -6.96 2.05 -20.18
C ASN A 49 -7.55 0.84 -19.43
N PRO A 50 -8.49 1.06 -18.48
CA PRO A 50 -9.13 -0.03 -17.77
C PRO A 50 -9.95 -0.90 -18.72
N LEU A 51 -9.87 -2.21 -18.50
CA LEU A 51 -10.57 -3.23 -19.26
C LEU A 51 -11.89 -3.59 -18.59
N SER A 52 -12.89 -3.89 -19.41
CA SER A 52 -14.19 -4.41 -19.00
C SER A 52 -14.45 -5.75 -19.68
N VAL A 53 -15.49 -6.46 -19.24
CA VAL A 53 -15.91 -7.71 -19.88
C VAL A 53 -16.28 -7.52 -21.35
N SER A 54 -16.74 -6.31 -21.74
CA SER A 54 -17.06 -6.00 -23.13
C SER A 54 -15.82 -5.73 -23.99
N SER A 55 -14.73 -5.19 -23.42
CA SER A 55 -13.50 -4.93 -24.16
C SER A 55 -12.55 -6.14 -24.19
N ASP A 56 -12.53 -6.96 -23.13
CA ASP A 56 -11.79 -8.21 -23.09
C ASP A 56 -12.56 -9.30 -22.30
N PRO A 57 -13.03 -10.38 -22.96
CA PRO A 57 -13.80 -11.43 -22.29
C PRO A 57 -13.00 -12.20 -21.23
N ARG A 58 -11.66 -12.10 -21.23
CA ARG A 58 -10.80 -12.73 -20.21
C ARG A 58 -10.94 -12.04 -18.85
N VAL A 59 -11.41 -10.80 -18.79
CA VAL A 59 -11.58 -10.03 -17.54
C VAL A 59 -12.41 -10.80 -16.52
N HIS A 60 -13.47 -11.50 -16.93
CA HIS A 60 -14.28 -12.31 -16.01
C HIS A 60 -13.47 -13.42 -15.33
N LYS A 61 -12.59 -14.10 -16.07
CA LYS A 61 -11.72 -15.15 -15.53
C LYS A 61 -10.62 -14.59 -14.63
N VAL A 62 -10.05 -13.43 -14.99
CA VAL A 62 -9.06 -12.73 -14.17
C VAL A 62 -9.67 -12.32 -12.83
N LEU A 63 -10.86 -11.70 -12.84
CA LEU A 63 -11.55 -11.32 -11.61
C LEU A 63 -11.88 -12.52 -10.73
N ALA A 64 -12.29 -13.65 -11.30
CA ALA A 64 -12.52 -14.89 -10.54
C ALA A 64 -11.22 -15.39 -9.86
N ALA A 65 -10.13 -15.46 -10.63
CA ALA A 65 -8.83 -15.90 -10.11
C ALA A 65 -8.30 -14.97 -9.00
N VAL A 66 -8.42 -13.65 -9.19
CA VAL A 66 -7.99 -12.66 -8.18
C VAL A 66 -8.85 -12.73 -6.93
N LYS A 67 -10.18 -12.94 -7.05
CA LYS A 67 -11.06 -13.12 -5.88
C LYS A 67 -10.70 -14.36 -5.07
N ASP A 68 -10.36 -15.46 -5.72
CA ASP A 68 -9.93 -16.68 -5.02
C ASP A 68 -8.55 -16.50 -4.37
N ALA A 69 -7.61 -15.84 -5.07
CA ALA A 69 -6.30 -15.51 -4.52
C ALA A 69 -6.40 -14.55 -3.32
N LEU A 70 -7.26 -13.54 -3.39
CA LEU A 70 -7.50 -12.60 -2.29
C LEU A 70 -8.05 -13.34 -1.07
N ARG A 71 -9.06 -14.21 -1.25
CA ARG A 71 -9.63 -15.01 -0.16
C ARG A 71 -8.58 -15.91 0.50
N GLY A 72 -7.74 -16.56 -0.31
CA GLY A 72 -6.65 -17.41 0.20
C GLY A 72 -5.59 -16.60 0.95
N HIS A 73 -5.25 -15.42 0.45
CA HIS A 73 -4.32 -14.50 1.11
C HIS A 73 -4.88 -13.99 2.44
N GLU A 74 -6.10 -13.46 2.46
CA GLU A 74 -6.76 -12.96 3.67
C GLU A 74 -6.87 -14.05 4.75
N ALA A 75 -7.17 -15.29 4.36
CA ALA A 75 -7.20 -16.42 5.28
C ALA A 75 -5.83 -16.81 5.84
N SER A 76 -4.73 -16.40 5.18
CA SER A 76 -3.35 -16.63 5.64
C SER A 76 -2.80 -15.51 6.52
N LEU A 77 -3.50 -14.38 6.63
CA LEU A 77 -3.05 -13.25 7.42
C LEU A 77 -3.34 -13.45 8.91
N ASP A 78 -2.29 -13.48 9.71
CA ASP A 78 -2.42 -13.41 11.16
C ASP A 78 -2.77 -12.00 11.62
N SER A 79 -3.67 -11.90 12.60
CA SER A 79 -3.97 -10.62 13.24
C SER A 79 -2.81 -10.21 14.14
N LEU A 80 -2.03 -9.23 13.70
CA LEU A 80 -0.92 -8.67 14.46
C LEU A 80 -1.30 -7.31 15.08
N PRO A 81 -0.76 -6.96 16.25
CA PRO A 81 -0.97 -5.64 16.84
C PRO A 81 -0.48 -4.52 15.90
N GLN A 82 -1.34 -3.53 15.67
CA GLN A 82 -1.01 -2.36 14.85
C GLN A 82 0.13 -1.56 15.48
N GLN A 83 1.31 -1.60 14.86
CA GLN A 83 2.51 -0.91 15.34
C GLN A 83 2.42 0.60 15.13
N PHE A 84 1.70 1.07 14.11
CA PHE A 84 1.48 2.50 13.82
C PHE A 84 0.14 3.01 14.39
N ASN A 85 -0.25 2.52 15.57
CA ASN A 85 -1.37 3.11 16.27
C ASN A 85 -0.99 4.49 16.85
N PHE A 86 -1.98 5.25 17.28
CA PHE A 86 -1.77 6.60 17.82
C PHE A 86 -0.75 6.64 18.95
N ILE A 87 -0.82 5.71 19.91
CA ILE A 87 0.05 5.67 21.09
C ILE A 87 1.50 5.37 20.68
N ASN A 88 1.70 4.40 19.77
CA ASN A 88 3.03 4.01 19.32
C ASN A 88 3.68 5.02 18.35
N THR A 89 2.87 5.88 17.73
CA THR A 89 3.35 6.93 16.81
C THR A 89 3.62 8.24 17.53
N PHE A 90 2.98 8.45 18.68
CA PHE A 90 3.16 9.65 19.48
C PHE A 90 4.58 9.73 20.04
N TRP A 91 5.18 10.92 20.01
CA TRP A 91 6.51 11.11 20.58
C TRP A 91 6.47 10.95 22.10
N LEU A 92 7.23 9.98 22.61
CA LEU A 92 7.35 9.70 24.04
C LEU A 92 8.66 10.31 24.56
N PRO A 93 8.62 11.37 25.40
CA PRO A 93 9.82 12.09 25.83
C PRO A 93 10.88 11.20 26.49
N TRP A 94 10.45 10.15 27.20
CA TRP A 94 11.33 9.21 27.90
C TRP A 94 11.96 8.14 26.99
N LEU A 95 11.55 8.05 25.72
CA LEU A 95 12.19 7.20 24.72
C LEU A 95 13.19 7.95 23.84
N GLN A 96 13.37 9.26 24.06
CA GLN A 96 14.33 10.04 23.29
C GLN A 96 15.77 9.67 23.70
N PRO A 97 16.63 9.24 22.75
CA PRO A 97 18.05 9.06 23.04
C PRO A 97 18.67 10.41 23.43
N CYS A 98 19.39 10.45 24.55
CA CYS A 98 19.94 11.69 25.10
C CYS A 98 21.24 11.39 25.87
N CYS A 99 22.39 11.90 25.38
CA CYS A 99 23.68 11.67 26.03
C CYS A 99 23.81 12.40 27.39
N ASN A 100 23.30 13.62 27.49
CA ASN A 100 23.48 14.50 28.66
C ASN A 100 22.19 15.23 29.04
N PHE A 101 21.18 14.49 29.51
CA PHE A 101 19.90 15.08 29.95
C PHE A 101 20.13 16.21 30.98
N PRO A 102 19.48 17.38 30.84
CA PRO A 102 18.41 17.73 29.90
C PRO A 102 18.87 18.40 28.59
N ARG A 103 20.18 18.56 28.35
CA ARG A 103 20.69 19.29 27.17
C ARG A 103 20.65 18.49 25.87
N CYS A 104 20.68 17.16 25.98
CA CYS A 104 20.62 16.21 24.87
C CYS A 104 21.52 16.57 23.66
N SER A 105 22.76 16.94 23.96
CA SER A 105 23.84 17.14 23.01
C SER A 105 24.92 16.09 23.19
N CYS A 106 25.52 15.65 22.08
CA CYS A 106 26.62 14.70 22.07
C CYS A 106 27.76 15.30 21.23
N ARG A 107 29.01 14.96 21.56
CA ARG A 107 30.14 15.10 20.64
C ARG A 107 30.54 13.69 20.25
N GLU A 108 30.70 13.44 18.97
CA GLU A 108 31.30 12.20 18.51
C GLU A 108 32.77 12.20 18.94
N GLU A 109 33.22 11.15 19.61
CA GLU A 109 34.64 10.93 19.85
C GLU A 109 35.24 10.34 18.57
N ASP A 110 36.24 11.03 18.02
CA ASP A 110 36.95 10.57 16.84
C ASP A 110 37.77 9.33 17.22
N SER A 111 37.38 8.16 16.73
CA SER A 111 38.00 6.86 17.08
C SER A 111 39.35 6.64 16.40
N THR A 112 40.00 7.72 15.96
CA THR A 112 41.28 7.74 15.25
C THR A 112 42.50 7.90 16.15
N LEU A 113 42.36 7.79 17.48
CA LEU A 113 43.49 7.68 18.40
C LEU A 113 43.72 6.21 18.79
N LEU A 114 44.22 5.45 17.81
CA LEU A 114 45.16 4.34 18.05
C LEU A 114 46.54 4.90 18.42
#